data_AF-A0A1F5YG41-F1
#
_entry.id   AF-A0A1F5YG41-F1
#
_cell.length_a   1.000
_cell.length_b   1.000
_cell.length_c   1.000
_cell.angle_alpha   90.00
_cell.angle_beta   90.00
_cell.angle_gamma   90.00
#
_symmetry.space_group_name_H-M   'P 1'
#
loop_
_entity.id
_entity.type
_entity.pdbx_description
1 polymer ?
#
loop_
_entity_poly.entity_id
_entity_poly.type
_entity_poly.pdbx_seq_one_letter_code
_entity_poly.pdbx_strand_id
1 'polypeptide(L)'
;MAFEGCPGSRMVDFRTQESAEASPAVKVQSQLRQWPIQLHLVSPVAPYYQGADVVLAADCVAYAVGNFHQDYLKDKAIAIACPKLDEGQEVYEEKIRAWFDEAKINTLTVMIMQVPCCMGLLSLARQAAGKASRKVP
;
A
#
# COMPACT_ATOMS: atom_id res chain seq x y z
N MET A 1 -10.13 -29.70 -16.32
CA MET A 1 -9.29 -28.88 -15.41
C MET A 1 -10.23 -27.92 -14.71
N ALA A 2 -10.51 -28.14 -13.42
CA ALA A 2 -11.28 -27.19 -12.63
C ALA A 2 -10.38 -25.98 -12.38
N PHE A 3 -10.77 -24.81 -12.89
CA PHE A 3 -10.23 -23.54 -12.40
C PHE A 3 -10.78 -23.34 -10.99
N GLU A 4 -10.10 -23.91 -9.99
CA GLU A 4 -10.34 -23.52 -8.61
C GLU A 4 -9.99 -22.03 -8.49
N GLY A 5 -11.00 -21.21 -8.18
CA GLY A 5 -10.83 -19.79 -7.97
C GLY A 5 -9.81 -19.53 -6.86
N CYS A 6 -9.09 -18.41 -6.94
CA CYS A 6 -8.14 -18.03 -5.89
C CYS A 6 -8.87 -17.98 -4.54
N PRO A 7 -8.46 -18.74 -3.51
CA PRO A 7 -9.15 -18.78 -2.21
C PRO A 7 -9.34 -17.40 -1.58
N GLY A 8 -8.47 -16.44 -1.88
CA GLY A 8 -8.61 -15.05 -1.39
C GLY A 8 -9.71 -14.24 -2.07
N SER A 9 -10.20 -14.66 -3.25
CA SER A 9 -11.31 -14.00 -3.95
C SER A 9 -12.70 -14.43 -3.49
N ARG A 10 -12.79 -15.38 -2.54
CA ARG A 10 -14.08 -15.82 -1.98
C ARG A 10 -14.67 -14.74 -1.07
N MET A 11 -15.99 -14.58 -1.11
CA MET A 11 -16.68 -13.78 -0.10
C MET A 11 -16.59 -14.49 1.25
N VAL A 12 -16.28 -13.74 2.30
CA VAL A 12 -16.20 -14.22 3.69
C VAL A 12 -17.07 -13.33 4.56
N ASP A 13 -17.89 -13.94 5.41
CA ASP A 13 -18.70 -13.26 6.41
C ASP A 13 -18.12 -13.53 7.81
N PHE A 14 -17.64 -12.49 8.47
CA PHE A 14 -17.00 -12.58 9.79
C PHE A 14 -17.98 -12.43 10.96
N ARG A 15 -19.28 -12.21 10.70
CA ARG A 15 -20.26 -11.95 11.77
C ARG A 15 -20.48 -13.12 12.72
N THR A 16 -20.14 -14.34 12.33
CA THR A 16 -20.28 -15.56 13.14
C THR A 16 -19.01 -15.93 13.91
N GLN A 17 -17.93 -15.17 13.76
CA GLN A 17 -16.72 -15.40 14.55
C GLN A 17 -16.92 -14.80 15.96
N GLU A 18 -16.65 -15.60 17.00
CA GLU A 18 -16.65 -15.10 18.37
C GLU A 18 -15.60 -13.99 18.49
N SER A 19 -16.08 -12.78 18.80
CA SER A 19 -15.23 -11.63 19.06
C SER A 19 -14.46 -11.85 20.35
N ALA A 20 -13.13 -11.80 20.29
CA ALA A 20 -12.31 -11.68 21.48
C ALA A 20 -12.78 -10.47 22.31
N GLU A 21 -12.80 -10.61 23.64
CA GLU A 21 -13.29 -9.60 24.58
C GLU A 21 -12.70 -8.21 24.26
N ALA A 22 -13.58 -7.21 24.22
CA ALA A 22 -13.20 -5.85 23.87
C ALA A 22 -12.17 -5.31 24.86
N SER A 23 -10.97 -5.03 24.36
CA SER A 23 -9.97 -4.24 25.10
C SER A 23 -10.55 -2.86 25.41
N PRO A 24 -10.16 -2.23 26.54
CA PRO A 24 -10.67 -0.92 26.91
C PRO A 24 -10.45 0.09 25.77
N ALA A 25 -11.41 1.00 25.57
CA ALA A 25 -11.34 2.01 24.52
C ALA A 25 -10.18 2.99 24.79
N VAL A 26 -9.06 2.79 24.13
CA VAL A 26 -7.90 3.69 24.17
C VAL A 26 -7.97 4.64 22.98
N LYS A 27 -7.78 5.95 23.23
CA LYS A 27 -7.60 6.92 22.13
C LYS A 27 -6.26 6.63 21.44
N VAL A 28 -6.32 6.23 20.17
CA VAL A 28 -5.13 5.97 19.34
C VAL A 28 -4.75 7.24 18.58
N GLN A 29 -3.49 7.68 18.74
CA GLN A 29 -2.95 8.79 17.96
C GLN A 29 -2.67 8.35 16.52
N SER A 30 -3.17 9.11 15.55
CA SER A 30 -2.88 8.86 14.13
C SER A 30 -1.38 8.97 13.84
N GLN A 31 -0.86 7.97 13.13
CA GLN A 31 0.50 7.97 12.58
C GLN A 31 0.58 8.56 11.16
N LEU A 32 -0.51 9.11 10.62
CA LEU A 32 -0.52 9.72 9.29
C LEU A 32 0.26 11.04 9.29
N ARG A 33 1.18 11.20 8.34
CA ARG A 33 2.10 12.35 8.27
C ARG A 33 1.84 13.28 7.08
N GLN A 34 0.98 12.87 6.15
CA GLN A 34 0.71 13.59 4.92
C GLN A 34 -0.74 13.40 4.44
N TRP A 35 -1.16 14.31 3.57
CA TRP A 35 -2.44 14.26 2.85
C TRP A 35 -2.30 15.02 1.52
N PRO A 36 -2.91 14.59 0.41
CA PRO A 36 -3.68 13.35 0.22
C PRO A 36 -2.79 12.11 0.21
N ILE A 37 -3.39 10.90 0.24
CA ILE A 37 -2.66 9.62 0.24
C ILE A 37 -2.89 8.77 -1.01
N GLN A 38 -3.85 9.13 -1.86
CA GLN A 38 -4.11 8.40 -3.11
C GLN A 38 -2.94 8.59 -4.08
N LEU A 39 -2.37 7.51 -4.62
CA LEU A 39 -1.23 7.56 -5.54
C LEU A 39 -1.55 8.41 -6.78
N HIS A 40 -2.81 8.42 -7.19
CA HIS A 40 -3.31 9.30 -8.24
C HIS A 40 -3.06 10.78 -7.95
N LEU A 41 -3.28 11.21 -6.70
CA LEU A 41 -3.26 12.61 -6.28
C LEU A 41 -1.90 13.09 -5.80
N VAL A 42 -1.07 12.20 -5.24
CA VAL A 42 0.22 12.60 -4.68
C VAL A 42 1.22 12.98 -5.77
N SER A 43 2.04 13.98 -5.46
CA SER A 43 3.26 14.26 -6.22
C SER A 43 4.37 13.32 -5.76
N PRO A 44 5.08 12.62 -6.66
CA PRO A 44 6.15 11.71 -6.26
C PRO A 44 7.35 12.43 -5.64
N VAL A 45 7.53 13.72 -5.92
CA VAL A 45 8.65 14.52 -5.39
C VAL A 45 8.28 15.35 -4.16
N ALA A 46 7.11 15.10 -3.56
CA ALA A 46 6.67 15.83 -2.37
C ALA A 46 7.67 15.69 -1.21
N PRO A 47 7.86 16.72 -0.35
CA PRO A 47 8.90 16.72 0.68
C PRO A 47 8.85 15.54 1.65
N TYR A 48 7.66 15.00 1.93
CA TYR A 48 7.48 13.87 2.85
C TYR A 48 7.95 12.52 2.28
N TYR A 49 8.25 12.42 0.98
CA TYR A 49 8.89 11.24 0.40
C TYR A 49 10.42 11.32 0.37
N GLN A 50 11.00 12.51 0.57
CA GLN A 50 12.43 12.73 0.43
C GLN A 50 13.22 11.94 1.50
N GLY A 51 13.97 10.91 1.09
CA GLY A 51 14.72 10.05 2.00
C GLY A 51 13.84 9.34 3.04
N ALA A 52 12.57 9.06 2.71
CA ALA A 52 11.62 8.42 3.62
C ALA A 52 11.56 6.91 3.42
N ASP A 53 11.14 6.18 4.46
CA ASP A 53 10.59 4.84 4.29
C ASP A 53 9.14 4.98 3.79
N VAL A 54 8.80 4.27 2.71
CA VAL A 54 7.50 4.42 2.05
C VAL A 54 6.71 3.11 2.11
N VAL A 55 5.43 3.22 2.43
CA VAL A 55 4.44 2.15 2.30
C VAL A 55 3.57 2.42 1.09
N LEU A 56 3.58 1.52 0.12
CA LEU A 56 2.60 1.47 -0.97
C LEU A 56 1.58 0.38 -0.64
N ALA A 57 0.39 0.76 -0.22
CA ALA A 57 -0.64 -0.19 0.21
C ALA A 57 -1.80 -0.27 -0.78
N ALA A 58 -2.31 -1.48 -1.01
CA ALA A 58 -3.60 -1.61 -1.69
C ALA A 58 -4.72 -1.06 -0.80
N ASP A 59 -5.72 -0.40 -1.38
CA ASP A 59 -6.78 0.34 -0.66
C ASP A 59 -7.44 -0.48 0.47
N CYS A 60 -7.73 -1.76 0.24
CA CYS A 60 -8.38 -2.61 1.23
C CYS A 60 -7.48 -2.96 2.44
N VAL A 61 -6.16 -2.84 2.34
CA VAL A 61 -5.21 -3.29 3.37
C VAL A 61 -5.42 -2.52 4.67
N ALA A 62 -5.49 -1.19 4.62
CA ALA A 62 -5.63 -0.36 5.81
C ALA A 62 -6.95 -0.61 6.55
N TYR A 63 -7.99 -1.06 5.84
CA TYR A 63 -9.29 -1.43 6.42
C TYR A 63 -9.34 -2.87 6.93
N ALA A 64 -8.53 -3.76 6.38
CA ALA A 64 -8.45 -5.16 6.80
C ALA A 64 -7.53 -5.35 8.01
N VAL A 65 -6.52 -4.50 8.19
CA VAL A 65 -5.55 -4.58 9.29
C VAL A 65 -5.98 -3.66 10.44
N GLY A 66 -6.41 -4.25 11.55
CA GLY A 66 -6.97 -3.49 12.68
C GLY A 66 -6.06 -2.40 13.27
N ASN A 67 -4.74 -2.64 13.36
CA ASN A 67 -3.76 -1.70 13.92
C ASN A 67 -2.79 -1.14 12.87
N PHE A 68 -3.27 -0.92 11.64
CA PHE A 68 -2.44 -0.55 10.48
C PHE A 68 -1.49 0.63 10.75
N HIS A 69 -1.98 1.67 11.43
CA HIS A 69 -1.20 2.88 11.66
C HIS A 69 0.04 2.61 12.53
N GLN A 70 -0.09 1.82 13.59
CA GLN A 70 1.03 1.54 14.49
C GLN A 70 1.96 0.47 13.92
N ASP A 71 1.41 -0.57 13.30
CA ASP A 71 2.18 -1.73 12.87
C ASP A 71 2.94 -1.47 11.56
N TYR A 72 2.39 -0.62 10.67
CA TYR A 72 2.91 -0.46 9.31
C TYR A 72 3.17 0.98 8.88
N LEU A 73 2.40 1.96 9.37
CA LEU A 73 2.53 3.36 8.93
C LEU A 73 3.49 4.21 9.77
N LYS A 74 3.68 3.85 11.04
CA LYS A 74 4.47 4.64 11.98
C LYS A 74 5.85 4.97 11.41
N ASP A 75 6.19 6.26 11.46
CA ASP A 75 7.43 6.85 10.96
C ASP A 75 7.65 6.74 9.43
N LYS A 76 6.66 6.29 8.66
CA LYS A 76 6.73 6.13 7.20
C LYS A 76 5.84 7.12 6.44
N ALA A 77 6.19 7.38 5.19
CA ALA A 77 5.26 7.94 4.22
C ALA A 77 4.41 6.82 3.59
N ILE A 78 3.31 7.20 2.96
CA ILE A 78 2.29 6.29 2.42
C ILE A 78 1.71 6.83 1.10
N ALA A 79 1.49 5.90 0.18
CA ALA A 79 0.48 6.06 -0.84
C ALA A 79 -0.41 4.81 -0.88
N ILE A 80 -1.65 4.99 -1.31
CA ILE A 80 -2.57 3.90 -1.59
C ILE A 80 -2.98 3.89 -3.06
N ALA A 81 -3.22 2.69 -3.59
CA ALA A 81 -3.71 2.51 -4.96
C ALA A 81 -4.46 1.18 -5.10
N CYS A 82 -5.42 1.13 -6.00
CA CYS A 82 -6.10 -0.11 -6.38
C CYS A 82 -6.00 -0.30 -7.88
N PRO A 83 -5.06 -1.11 -8.41
CA PRO A 83 -4.83 -1.22 -9.85
C PRO A 83 -6.02 -1.79 -10.65
N LYS A 84 -7.01 -2.35 -9.96
CA LYS A 84 -8.28 -2.81 -10.55
C LYS A 84 -9.29 -1.67 -10.76
N LEU A 85 -9.27 -0.67 -9.89
CA LEU A 85 -10.22 0.44 -9.89
C LEU A 85 -9.62 1.71 -10.52
N ASP A 86 -8.29 1.82 -10.46
CA ASP A 86 -7.56 2.97 -10.93
C ASP A 86 -7.24 2.86 -12.43
N GLU A 87 -7.23 3.99 -13.11
CA GLU A 87 -6.81 4.15 -14.50
C GLU A 87 -5.40 4.74 -14.58
N GLY A 88 -4.72 4.57 -15.73
CA GLY A 88 -3.41 5.16 -15.98
C GLY A 88 -2.28 4.53 -15.17
N GLN A 89 -2.20 3.19 -15.17
CA GLN A 89 -1.20 2.44 -14.41
C GLN A 89 0.25 2.80 -14.79
N GLU A 90 0.49 3.23 -16.04
CA GLU A 90 1.78 3.73 -16.51
C GLU A 90 2.22 4.97 -15.71
N VAL A 91 1.28 5.86 -15.37
CA VAL A 91 1.56 7.05 -14.54
C VAL A 91 1.98 6.62 -13.13
N TYR A 92 1.39 5.54 -12.60
CA TYR A 92 1.75 5.04 -11.28
C TYR A 92 3.14 4.43 -11.27
N GLU A 93 3.49 3.67 -12.30
CA GLU A 93 4.82 3.14 -12.46
C GLU A 93 5.87 4.27 -12.49
N GLU A 94 5.59 5.34 -13.25
CA GLU A 94 6.46 6.51 -13.33
C GLU A 94 6.59 7.26 -12.00
N LYS A 95 5.49 7.41 -11.26
CA LYS A 95 5.53 8.01 -9.90
C LYS A 95 6.36 7.18 -8.93
N ILE A 96 6.23 5.85 -8.98
CA ILE A 96 7.01 4.94 -8.13
C ILE A 96 8.49 5.00 -8.53
N ARG A 97 8.79 5.07 -9.84
CA ARG A 97 10.16 5.26 -10.33
C ARG A 97 10.78 6.56 -9.82
N ALA A 98 10.03 7.66 -9.87
CA ALA A 98 10.44 8.95 -9.34
C ALA A 98 10.70 8.92 -7.82
N TRP A 99 10.01 8.07 -7.04
CA TRP A 99 10.40 7.86 -5.64
C TRP A 99 11.80 7.30 -5.48
N PHE A 100 12.19 6.35 -6.33
CA PHE A 100 13.51 5.74 -6.26
C PHE A 100 14.62 6.71 -6.68
N ASP A 101 14.44 7.39 -7.81
CA ASP A 101 15.49 8.19 -8.45
C ASP A 101 15.52 9.65 -7.95
N GLU A 102 14.35 10.28 -7.75
CA GLU A 102 14.24 11.70 -7.40
C GLU A 102 14.05 11.91 -5.91
N ALA A 103 13.04 11.27 -5.31
CA ALA A 103 12.78 11.39 -3.87
C ALA A 103 13.78 10.59 -3.02
N LYS A 104 14.53 9.67 -3.65
CA LYS A 104 15.59 8.86 -3.03
C LYS A 104 15.12 8.17 -1.75
N ILE A 105 13.93 7.57 -1.80
CA ILE A 105 13.32 6.88 -0.66
C ILE A 105 14.28 5.82 -0.08
N ASN A 106 14.24 5.58 1.22
CA ASN A 106 15.12 4.61 1.88
C ASN A 106 14.69 3.18 1.58
N THR A 107 13.38 2.91 1.69
CA THR A 107 12.77 1.59 1.45
C THR A 107 11.39 1.74 0.82
N LEU A 108 10.96 0.74 0.05
CA LEU A 108 9.58 0.62 -0.42
C LEU A 108 8.94 -0.67 0.09
N THR A 109 8.04 -0.55 1.07
CA THR A 109 7.20 -1.66 1.51
C THR A 109 5.92 -1.69 0.70
N VAL A 110 5.67 -2.78 -0.04
CA VAL A 110 4.43 -2.97 -0.79
C VAL A 110 3.49 -3.92 -0.04
N MET A 111 2.32 -3.43 0.35
CA MET A 111 1.31 -4.23 1.06
C MET A 111 0.14 -4.54 0.14
N ILE A 112 -0.15 -5.83 -0.03
CA ILE A 112 -1.21 -6.32 -0.90
C ILE A 112 -2.14 -7.27 -0.15
N MET A 113 -3.40 -7.29 -0.55
CA MET A 113 -4.30 -8.38 -0.17
C MET A 113 -3.92 -9.63 -0.98
N GLN A 114 -4.14 -10.83 -0.43
CA GLN A 114 -3.88 -12.10 -1.12
C GLN A 114 -4.98 -12.41 -2.16
N VAL A 115 -5.13 -11.52 -3.14
CA VAL A 115 -6.11 -11.59 -4.22
C VAL A 115 -5.45 -11.24 -5.56
N PRO A 116 -5.94 -11.79 -6.69
CA PRO A 116 -5.30 -11.58 -7.98
C PRO A 116 -5.18 -10.10 -8.37
N CYS A 117 -6.17 -9.27 -8.01
CA CYS A 117 -6.15 -7.86 -8.37
C CYS A 117 -5.03 -7.06 -7.70
N CYS A 118 -4.62 -7.40 -6.48
CA CYS A 118 -3.55 -6.67 -5.79
C CYS A 118 -2.16 -7.07 -6.28
N MET A 119 -2.02 -8.19 -7.00
CA MET A 119 -0.74 -8.55 -7.64
C MET A 119 -0.29 -7.52 -8.68
N GLY A 120 -1.23 -6.79 -9.29
CA GLY A 120 -0.92 -5.67 -10.19
C GLY A 120 -0.09 -4.58 -9.51
N LEU A 121 -0.38 -4.28 -8.24
CA LEU A 121 0.33 -3.24 -7.49
C LEU A 121 1.78 -3.64 -7.22
N LEU A 122 1.98 -4.90 -6.81
CA LEU A 122 3.32 -5.47 -6.66
C LEU A 122 4.06 -5.50 -8.00
N SER A 123 3.38 -5.81 -9.09
CA SER A 123 4.00 -5.80 -10.41
C SER A 123 4.46 -4.40 -10.81
N LEU A 124 3.65 -3.36 -10.58
CA LEU A 124 4.03 -1.97 -10.88
C LEU A 124 5.25 -1.54 -10.10
N ALA A 125 5.28 -1.83 -8.79
CA ALA A 125 6.44 -1.53 -7.96
C ALA A 125 7.72 -2.23 -8.45
N ARG A 126 7.62 -3.51 -8.86
CA ARG A 126 8.75 -4.26 -9.42
C ARG A 126 9.21 -3.73 -10.78
N GLN A 127 8.27 -3.35 -11.66
CA GLN A 127 8.59 -2.77 -12.97
C GLN A 127 9.30 -1.42 -12.79
N ALA A 128 8.76 -0.56 -11.94
CA ALA A 128 9.38 0.72 -11.59
C ALA A 128 10.79 0.52 -11.01
N ALA A 129 10.98 -0.44 -10.11
CA ALA A 129 12.29 -0.74 -9.52
C ALA A 129 13.28 -1.29 -10.56
N GLY A 130 12.81 -2.06 -11.55
CA GLY A 130 13.63 -2.55 -12.65
C GLY A 130 14.06 -1.47 -13.65
N LYS A 131 13.27 -0.38 -13.77
CA LYS A 131 13.57 0.78 -14.63
C LYS A 131 14.32 1.91 -13.91
N ALA A 132 14.34 1.90 -12.58
CA ALA A 132 15.02 2.91 -11.78
C ALA A 132 16.55 2.76 -11.85
N SER A 133 17.24 3.91 -11.76
CA SER A 133 18.70 3.93 -11.69
C SER A 133 19.22 3.52 -10.30
N ARG A 134 18.46 3.86 -9.26
CA ARG A 134 18.79 3.54 -7.87
C ARG A 134 18.09 2.26 -7.41
N LYS A 135 18.85 1.36 -6.80
CA LYS A 135 18.30 0.18 -6.11
C LYS A 135 17.78 0.58 -4.73
N VAL A 136 16.53 0.23 -4.47
CA VAL A 136 15.87 0.45 -3.19
C VAL A 136 15.40 -0.89 -2.64
N PRO A 137 15.66 -1.19 -1.35
CA PRO A 137 15.13 -2.37 -0.68
C PRO A 137 13.60 -2.40 -0.62
#